data_AF-A0A1V9A9L5-F1
#
_entry.id   AF-A0A1V9A9L5-F1
#
_cell.length_a   1.000
_cell.length_b   1.000
_cell.length_c   1.000
_cell.angle_alpha   90.00
_cell.angle_beta   90.00
_cell.angle_gamma   90.00
#
_symmetry.space_group_name_H-M   'P 1'
#
loop_
_entity.id
_entity.type
_entity.pdbx_description
1 polymer ?
#
loop_
_entity_poly.entity_id
_entity_poly.type
_entity_poly.pdbx_seq_one_letter_code
_entity_poly.pdbx_strand_id
1 'polypeptide(L)'
;MAEASPDPLLDVARGDAALSRHLRNSLTLLRGKTEDPEFRRLVDDVLTGRRGLRDVAGSAAFARALNPLAEQGAEQYRALSDEERDELAELGERQFAELRERERAEAQRRGADGEHGPDDGDDDFGDRTYLR
;
A
#
# COMPACT_ATOMS: atom_id res chain seq x y z
N MET A 1 11.69 -20.71 9.09
CA MET A 1 11.86 -19.37 8.50
C MET A 1 10.45 -18.88 8.22
N ALA A 2 9.99 -17.84 8.91
CA ALA A 2 8.66 -17.28 8.63
C ALA A 2 8.79 -16.50 7.31
N GLU A 3 8.22 -17.03 6.24
CA GLU A 3 7.95 -16.23 5.04
C GLU A 3 7.23 -14.96 5.49
N ALA A 4 7.75 -13.80 5.09
CA ALA A 4 7.08 -12.53 5.33
C ALA A 4 5.68 -12.64 4.69
N SER A 5 4.65 -12.83 5.52
CA SER A 5 3.28 -12.87 5.05
C SER A 5 3.05 -11.65 4.15
N PRO A 6 2.57 -11.82 2.91
CA PRO A 6 2.39 -10.71 1.99
C PRO A 6 1.52 -9.65 2.67
N ASP A 7 1.92 -8.38 2.55
CA ASP A 7 1.19 -7.25 3.15
C ASP A 7 -0.33 -7.45 2.88
N PRO A 8 -1.18 -7.50 3.92
CA PRO A 8 -2.60 -7.85 3.80
C PRO A 8 -3.37 -6.94 2.83
N LEU A 9 -2.80 -5.78 2.51
CA LEU A 9 -3.31 -4.82 1.55
C LEU A 9 -2.81 -5.06 0.13
N LEU A 10 -1.67 -5.74 -0.04
CA LEU A 10 -1.03 -6.02 -1.33
C LEU A 10 -1.85 -7.00 -2.17
N ASP A 11 -2.53 -7.95 -1.54
CA ASP A 11 -3.50 -8.83 -2.20
C ASP A 11 -4.67 -8.02 -2.79
N VAL A 12 -5.21 -7.06 -2.04
CA VAL A 12 -6.28 -6.17 -2.53
C VAL A 12 -5.76 -5.23 -3.62
N ALA A 13 -4.52 -4.76 -3.48
CA ALA A 13 -3.84 -3.93 -4.46
C ALA A 13 -3.35 -4.71 -5.69
N ARG A 14 -3.61 -6.02 -5.80
CA ARG A 14 -3.17 -6.89 -6.91
C ARG A 14 -1.66 -6.82 -7.17
N GLY A 15 -0.86 -6.71 -6.10
CA GLY A 15 0.60 -6.60 -6.19
C GLY A 15 1.14 -5.18 -6.40
N ASP A 16 0.28 -4.17 -6.56
CA ASP A 16 0.73 -2.77 -6.68
C ASP A 16 1.10 -2.22 -5.29
N ALA A 17 2.40 -2.06 -5.04
CA ALA A 17 2.94 -1.56 -3.79
C ALA A 17 2.51 -0.10 -3.49
N ALA A 18 2.36 0.73 -4.53
CA ALA A 18 1.91 2.11 -4.38
C ALA A 18 0.45 2.13 -3.91
N LEU A 19 -0.39 1.33 -4.56
CA LEU A 19 -1.79 1.19 -4.17
C LEU A 19 -1.93 0.56 -2.78
N SER A 20 -1.10 -0.42 -2.41
CA SER A 20 -1.09 -1.00 -1.06
C SER A 20 -0.83 0.06 0.02
N ARG A 21 0.17 0.92 -0.19
CA ARG A 21 0.47 2.05 0.72
C ARG A 21 -0.63 3.09 0.74
N HIS A 22 -1.22 3.41 -0.41
CA HIS A 22 -2.37 4.30 -0.48
C HIS A 22 -3.53 3.76 0.37
N LEU A 23 -3.86 2.47 0.22
CA LEU A 23 -4.90 1.81 1.02
C LEU A 23 -4.58 1.87 2.52
N ARG A 24 -3.32 1.67 2.91
CA ARG A 24 -2.87 1.77 4.31
C ARG A 24 -3.11 3.17 4.88
N ASN A 25 -2.76 4.20 4.12
CA ASN A 25 -2.97 5.59 4.51
C ASN A 25 -4.46 5.92 4.62
N SER A 26 -5.27 5.47 3.66
CA SER A 26 -6.72 5.67 3.66
C SER A 26 -7.40 4.99 4.85
N LEU A 27 -7.03 3.75 5.19
CA LEU A 27 -7.53 3.06 6.37
C LEU A 27 -7.14 3.77 7.67
N THR A 28 -5.89 4.26 7.75
CA THR A 28 -5.40 5.03 8.90
C THR A 28 -6.21 6.33 9.09
N LEU A 29 -6.53 7.02 8.00
CA LEU A 29 -7.38 8.21 8.01
C LEU A 29 -8.80 7.90 8.48
N LEU A 30 -9.42 6.85 7.94
CA LEU A 30 -10.77 6.42 8.30
C LEU A 30 -10.86 6.04 9.77
N ARG A 31 -9.88 5.31 10.30
CA ARG A 31 -9.78 4.98 11.73
C ARG A 31 -9.81 6.22 12.62
N GLY A 32 -9.16 7.30 12.20
CA GLY A 32 -9.13 8.57 12.92
C GLY A 32 -10.44 9.35 12.86
N LYS A 33 -11.22 9.21 11.78
CA LYS A 33 -12.46 9.95 11.54
C LYS A 33 -13.71 9.27 12.10
N THR A 34 -13.70 7.94 12.21
CA THR A 34 -14.85 7.17 12.69
C THR A 34 -14.78 6.99 14.20
N GLU A 35 -15.90 7.15 14.93
CA GLU A 35 -15.97 6.93 16.39
C GLU A 35 -16.30 5.49 16.79
N ASP A 36 -16.78 4.67 15.85
CA ASP A 36 -17.12 3.25 16.06
C ASP A 36 -15.90 2.44 16.57
N PRO A 37 -15.93 1.94 17.82
CA PRO A 37 -14.81 1.21 18.41
C PRO A 37 -14.63 -0.20 17.81
N GLU A 38 -15.67 -0.80 17.24
CA GLU A 38 -15.58 -2.09 16.56
C GLU A 38 -14.90 -1.91 15.20
N PHE A 39 -15.26 -0.87 14.45
CA PHE A 39 -14.59 -0.50 13.20
C PHE A 39 -13.10 -0.22 13.41
N ARG A 40 -12.75 0.58 14.43
CA ARG A 40 -11.34 0.91 14.74
C ARG A 40 -10.51 -0.34 15.01
N ARG A 41 -11.04 -1.31 15.76
CA ARG A 41 -10.37 -2.59 16.04
C ARG A 41 -10.15 -3.42 14.78
N LEU A 42 -11.16 -3.48 13.91
CA LEU A 42 -11.06 -4.20 12.65
C LEU A 42 -10.00 -3.58 11.74
N VAL A 43 -9.94 -2.25 11.65
CA VAL A 43 -8.88 -1.56 10.91
C VAL A 43 -7.50 -1.82 11.52
N ASP A 44 -7.36 -1.79 12.85
CA ASP A 44 -6.11 -2.13 13.53
C ASP A 44 -5.66 -3.56 13.22
N ASP A 45 -6.59 -4.52 13.17
CA ASP A 45 -6.30 -5.91 12.80
C ASP A 45 -5.80 -6.04 11.35
N VAL A 46 -6.34 -5.23 10.42
CA VAL A 46 -5.85 -5.17 9.04
C VAL A 46 -4.47 -4.54 8.97
N LEU A 47 -4.27 -3.38 9.62
CA LEU A 47 -3.01 -2.65 9.58
C LEU A 47 -1.84 -3.44 10.20
N THR A 48 -2.13 -4.27 11.21
CA THR A 48 -1.18 -5.16 11.87
C THR A 48 -0.99 -6.51 11.19
N GLY A 49 -1.75 -6.80 10.12
CA GLY A 49 -1.67 -8.09 9.41
C GLY A 49 -2.29 -9.27 10.14
N ARG A 50 -3.08 -9.02 11.20
CA ARG A 50 -3.83 -10.07 11.90
C ARG A 50 -5.04 -10.55 11.09
N ARG A 51 -5.55 -9.72 10.18
CA ARG A 51 -6.65 -10.04 9.27
C ARG A 51 -6.41 -9.45 7.88
N GLY A 52 -6.95 -10.09 6.85
CA GLY A 52 -6.99 -9.55 5.49
C GLY A 52 -8.07 -8.46 5.36
N LEU A 53 -7.81 -7.45 4.53
CA LEU A 53 -8.80 -6.41 4.26
C LEU A 53 -10.09 -6.98 3.63
N ARG A 54 -9.97 -7.99 2.75
CA ARG A 54 -11.14 -8.65 2.13
C ARG A 54 -12.06 -9.29 3.18
N ASP A 55 -11.49 -9.93 4.19
CA ASP A 55 -12.26 -10.59 5.26
C ASP A 55 -13.01 -9.56 6.11
N VAL A 56 -12.35 -8.44 6.41
CA VAL A 56 -12.92 -7.36 7.22
C VAL A 56 -13.98 -6.57 6.45
N ALA A 57 -13.81 -6.39 5.13
CA ALA A 57 -14.72 -5.63 4.29
C ALA A 57 -16.14 -6.22 4.25
N GLY A 58 -16.28 -7.54 4.43
CA GLY A 58 -17.58 -8.22 4.51
C GLY A 58 -18.26 -8.14 5.89
N SER A 59 -17.62 -7.53 6.90
CA SER A 59 -18.17 -7.48 8.25
C SER A 59 -19.26 -6.41 8.42
N ALA A 60 -20.23 -6.69 9.29
CA ALA A 60 -21.31 -5.75 9.59
C ALA A 60 -20.80 -4.42 10.16
N ALA A 61 -19.76 -4.44 11.00
CA ALA A 61 -19.18 -3.23 11.57
C ALA A 61 -18.50 -2.35 10.52
N PHE A 62 -17.82 -2.96 9.55
CA PHE A 62 -17.25 -2.23 8.42
C PHE A 62 -18.32 -1.57 7.56
N ALA A 63 -19.39 -2.31 7.23
CA ALA A 63 -20.53 -1.79 6.48
C ALA A 63 -21.26 -0.65 7.22
N ARG A 64 -21.54 -0.80 8.52
CA ARG A 64 -22.19 0.26 9.32
C ARG A 64 -21.39 1.56 9.35
N ALA A 65 -20.06 1.47 9.41
CA ALA A 65 -19.19 2.63 9.45
C ALA A 65 -19.05 3.32 8.08
N LEU A 66 -18.97 2.56 6.99
CA LEU A 66 -18.65 3.10 5.66
C LEU A 66 -19.84 3.32 4.75
N ASN A 67 -20.93 2.53 4.86
CA ASN A 67 -22.09 2.68 3.97
C ASN A 67 -22.67 4.10 4.00
N PRO A 68 -22.86 4.76 5.16
CA PRO A 68 -23.38 6.12 5.18
C PRO A 68 -22.44 7.12 4.47
N LEU A 69 -21.13 6.95 4.62
CA LEU A 69 -20.13 7.80 3.97
C LEU A 69 -20.09 7.57 2.44
N ALA A 70 -20.25 6.31 2.01
CA ALA A 70 -20.31 5.93 0.61
C ALA A 70 -21.59 6.46 -0.06
N GLU A 71 -22.73 6.37 0.62
CA GLU A 71 -24.00 6.94 0.17
C GLU A 71 -23.89 8.47 0.00
N GLN A 72 -23.37 9.16 1.02
CA GLN A 72 -23.13 10.60 0.96
C GLN A 72 -22.18 10.99 -0.19
N GLY A 73 -21.09 10.23 -0.38
CA GLY A 73 -20.15 10.46 -1.48
C GLY A 73 -20.80 10.22 -2.85
N ALA A 74 -21.64 9.19 -2.98
CA ALA A 74 -22.36 8.89 -4.21
C ALA A 74 -23.40 9.96 -4.54
N GLU A 75 -24.09 10.52 -3.54
CA GLU A 75 -25.00 11.66 -3.73
C GLU A 75 -24.25 12.89 -4.23
N GLN A 76 -23.11 13.24 -3.60
CA GLN A 76 -22.26 14.34 -4.03
C GLN A 76 -21.78 14.14 -5.47
N TYR A 77 -21.29 12.94 -5.79
CA TYR A 77 -20.81 12.62 -7.13
C TYR A 77 -21.91 12.73 -8.20
N ARG A 78 -23.14 12.29 -7.88
CA ARG A 78 -24.29 12.41 -8.79
C ARG A 78 -24.71 13.86 -9.00
N ALA A 79 -24.47 14.74 -8.04
CA ALA A 79 -24.78 16.16 -8.14
C ALA A 79 -23.81 16.95 -9.04
N LEU A 80 -22.63 16.40 -9.34
CA LEU A 80 -21.65 17.02 -10.22
C LEU A 80 -22.10 16.98 -11.69
N SER A 81 -21.71 18.02 -12.44
CA SER A 81 -21.77 18.02 -13.91
C SER A 81 -20.78 17.01 -14.51
N ASP A 82 -20.92 16.73 -15.81
CA ASP A 82 -19.99 15.84 -16.49
C ASP A 82 -18.58 16.45 -16.55
N GLU A 83 -18.45 17.76 -16.78
CA GLU A 83 -17.15 18.44 -16.70
C GLU A 83 -16.51 18.35 -15.32
N GLU A 84 -17.27 18.57 -14.24
CA GLU A 84 -16.75 18.46 -12.87
C GLU A 84 -16.31 17.02 -12.54
N ARG A 85 -17.01 16.01 -13.07
CA ARG A 85 -16.61 14.61 -12.93
C ARG A 85 -15.32 14.31 -13.69
N ASP A 86 -15.16 14.85 -14.90
CA ASP A 86 -13.95 14.68 -15.69
C ASP A 86 -12.75 15.35 -15.01
N GLU A 87 -12.92 16.57 -14.47
CA GLU A 87 -11.89 17.26 -13.70
C GLU A 87 -11.45 16.46 -12.46
N LEU A 88 -12.41 15.86 -11.73
CA LEU A 88 -12.11 15.00 -10.60
C LEU A 88 -11.39 13.71 -11.02
N ALA A 89 -11.78 13.11 -12.14
CA ALA A 89 -11.12 11.93 -12.68
C ALA A 89 -9.66 12.24 -13.05
N GLU A 90 -9.41 13.34 -13.76
CA GLU A 90 -8.05 13.80 -14.09
C GLU A 90 -7.23 14.10 -12.83
N LEU A 91 -7.82 14.74 -11.82
CA LEU A 91 -7.16 14.99 -10.55
C LEU A 91 -6.76 13.69 -9.87
N GLY A 92 -7.65 12.70 -9.84
CA GLY A 92 -7.36 11.37 -9.32
C GLY A 92 -6.19 10.71 -10.04
N GLU A 93 -6.21 10.69 -11.38
CA GLU A 93 -5.13 10.10 -12.18
C GLU A 93 -3.78 10.77 -11.92
N ARG A 94 -3.75 12.11 -11.81
CA ARG A 94 -2.52 12.84 -11.44
C ARG A 94 -2.01 12.43 -10.06
N GLN A 95 -2.88 12.34 -9.06
CA GLN A 95 -2.49 11.92 -7.71
C GLN A 95 -1.94 10.49 -7.68
N PHE A 96 -2.55 9.56 -8.43
CA PHE A 96 -2.04 8.19 -8.55
C PHE A 96 -0.73 8.10 -9.33
N ALA A 97 -0.55 8.93 -10.36
CA ALA A 97 0.71 9.03 -11.10
C ALA A 97 1.85 9.48 -10.18
N GLU A 98 1.65 10.57 -9.43
CA GLU A 98 2.64 11.08 -8.47
C GLU A 98 3.00 10.03 -7.41
N LEU A 99 2.00 9.29 -6.91
CA LEU A 99 2.24 8.24 -5.93
C LEU A 99 3.12 7.13 -6.51
N ARG A 100 2.83 6.67 -7.73
CA ARG A 100 3.63 5.64 -8.41
C ARG A 100 5.07 6.12 -8.66
N GLU A 101 5.26 7.40 -9.03
CA GLU A 101 6.59 7.98 -9.21
C GLU A 101 7.39 8.02 -7.90
N ARG A 102 6.77 8.46 -6.80
CA ARG A 102 7.41 8.48 -5.48
C ARG A 102 7.84 7.08 -5.06
N GLU A 103 7.00 6.06 -5.24
CA GLU A 103 7.36 4.68 -4.94
C GLU A 103 8.53 4.17 -5.77
N ARG A 104 8.57 4.48 -7.07
CA ARG A 104 9.69 4.11 -7.94
C ARG A 104 10.98 4.77 -7.45
N ALA A 105 10.94 6.05 -7.10
CA ALA A 105 12.10 6.76 -6.58
C ALA A 105 12.57 6.18 -5.23
N GLU A 106 11.66 5.84 -4.33
CA GLU A 106 12.00 5.20 -3.06
C GLU A 106 12.55 3.78 -3.24
N ALA A 107 11.99 2.99 -4.16
CA ALA A 107 12.50 1.66 -4.48
C ALA A 107 13.93 1.71 -5.05
N GLN A 108 14.22 2.70 -5.91
CA GLN A 108 15.57 2.92 -6.43
C GLN A 108 16.56 3.30 -5.33
N ARG A 109 16.16 4.16 -4.37
CA ARG A 109 16.99 4.49 -3.20
C ARG A 109 17.29 3.25 -2.35
N ARG A 110 16.27 2.44 -2.05
CA ARG A 110 16.45 1.17 -1.30
C ARG A 110 17.35 0.17 -2.03
N GLY A 111 17.32 0.13 -3.36
CA GLY A 111 18.22 -0.70 -4.16
C GLY A 111 19.66 -0.20 -4.13
N ALA A 112 19.87 1.11 -4.25
CA ALA A 112 21.19 1.73 -4.22
C ALA A 112 21.88 1.63 -2.84
N ASP A 113 21.12 1.70 -1.75
CA ASP A 113 21.64 1.52 -0.39
C ASP A 113 22.03 0.06 -0.09
N GLY A 114 21.64 -0.90 -0.93
CA GLY A 114 21.97 -2.33 -0.81
C GLY A 114 23.21 -2.79 -1.58
N GLU A 115 23.81 -1.93 -2.41
CA GLU A 115 24.95 -2.25 -3.30
C GLU A 115 26.29 -1.64 -2.84
N HIS A 116 26.41 -1.27 -1.56
CA HIS A 116 27.70 -0.91 -0.94
C HIS A 116 27.93 -1.74 0.34
N GLY A 117 28.00 -3.06 0.18
CA GLY A 117 28.80 -3.87 1.10
C GLY A 117 30.27 -3.53 0.87
N PRO A 118 31.09 -3.37 1.92
CA PRO A 118 32.51 -3.09 1.73
C PRO A 118 33.13 -4.24 0.93
N ASP A 119 33.68 -3.90 -0.23
CA ASP A 119 34.65 -4.70 -0.96
C ASP A 119 35.94 -4.73 -0.12
N ASP A 120 35.87 -5.45 1.01
CA ASP A 120 37.01 -5.79 1.84
C ASP A 120 37.43 -7.22 1.47
N GLY A 121 38.52 -7.30 0.71
CA GLY A 121 39.51 -8.37 0.90
C GLY A 121 39.59 -9.41 -0.21
N ASP A 122 40.63 -9.24 -1.04
CA ASP A 122 41.64 -10.27 -1.34
C ASP A 122 41.22 -11.73 -1.11
N ASP A 123 40.92 -12.44 -2.19
CA ASP A 123 41.23 -13.86 -2.31
C ASP A 123 42.04 -14.08 -3.60
N ASP A 124 43.35 -13.84 -3.42
CA ASP A 124 44.48 -14.60 -3.95
C ASP A 124 44.11 -15.67 -5.01
N PHE A 125 44.07 -15.28 -6.28
CA PHE A 125 44.21 -16.22 -7.39
C PHE A 125 45.64 -16.76 -7.38
N GLY A 126 45.86 -17.76 -6.53
CA GLY A 126 47.07 -18.57 -6.47
C GLY A 126 47.33 -19.23 -7.82
N ASP A 127 48.11 -18.55 -8.65
CA ASP A 127 48.82 -19.10 -9.80
C ASP A 127 49.85 -20.13 -9.28
N ARG A 128 49.38 -21.35 -9.02
CA ARG A 128 50.22 -22.53 -8.79
C ARG A 128 50.09 -23.48 -9.97
N THR A 129 50.73 -23.05 -11.06
CA THR A 129 51.19 -23.92 -12.12
C THR A 129 52.33 -24.81 -11.60
N TYR A 130 52.05 -26.04 -11.13
CA TYR A 130 53.05 -27.12 -11.03
C TYR A 130 52.41 -28.51 -11.26
N LEU A 131 52.86 -29.16 -12.34
CA LEU A 131 52.99 -30.62 -12.57
C LEU A 131 51.74 -31.52 -12.47
N ARG A 132 51.28 -32.01 -13.63
CA ARG A 132 51.40 -33.44 -13.98
C ARG A 132 51.25 -33.68 -15.48
#